data_AF-A0A833DQL0-F1
#
_entry.id   AF-A0A833DQL0-F1
#
_cell.length_a   1.000
_cell.length_b   1.000
_cell.length_c   1.000
_cell.angle_alpha   90.00
_cell.angle_beta   90.00
_cell.angle_gamma   90.00
#
_symmetry.space_group_name_H-M   'P 1'
#
loop_
_entity.id
_entity.type
_entity.pdbx_description
1 polymer ?
#
loop_
_entity_poly.entity_id
_entity_poly.type
_entity_poly.pdbx_seq_one_letter_code
_entity_poly.pdbx_strand_id
1 'polypeptide(L)' 'HSEYLVKVFSEDRPCAISELTGFVRVAHSVRKKLIIAIVDDDGDIVYYNMGYLRL' A
#
# COMPACT_ATOMS: atom_id res chain seq x y z
N HIS A 1 19.29 -3.34 4.34
CA HIS A 1 18.26 -3.10 3.30
C HIS A 1 16.92 -2.84 3.98
N SER A 2 16.00 -2.09 3.37
CA SER A 2 14.68 -1.81 3.98
C SER A 2 13.72 -3.01 3.91
N GLU A 3 12.90 -3.19 4.94
CA GLU A 3 11.90 -4.26 5.03
C GLU A 3 10.59 -3.91 4.30
N TYR A 4 10.26 -2.63 4.21
CA TYR A 4 8.97 -2.14 3.75
C TYR A 4 9.07 -1.31 2.47
N LEU A 5 8.03 -1.41 1.65
CA LEU A 5 7.68 -0.47 0.59
C LEU A 5 6.38 0.22 1.00
N VAL A 6 6.40 1.54 1.20
CA VAL A 6 5.24 2.31 1.64
C VAL A 6 4.65 3.09 0.46
N LYS A 7 3.33 3.04 0.31
CA LYS A 7 2.56 3.84 -0.64
C LYS A 7 1.54 4.67 0.10
N VAL A 8 1.49 5.97 -0.21
CA VAL A 8 0.65 6.95 0.48
C VAL A 8 -0.54 7.30 -0.40
N PHE A 9 -1.71 7.30 0.20
CA PHE A 9 -2.99 7.67 -0.40
C PHE A 9 -3.68 8.70 0.49
N SER A 10 -4.51 9.52 -0.14
CA SER A 10 -5.41 10.45 0.55
C SER A 10 -6.77 9.76 0.72
N GLU A 11 -7.41 9.88 1.88
CA GLU A 11 -8.71 9.25 2.14
C GLU A 11 -9.81 9.77 1.19
N ASP A 12 -9.73 11.04 0.80
CA ASP A 12 -10.66 11.73 -0.10
C ASP A 12 -10.48 11.39 -1.59
N ARG A 13 -9.41 10.67 -1.96
CA ARG A 13 -9.09 10.38 -3.36
C ARG A 13 -9.42 8.95 -3.76
N PRO A 14 -10.32 8.73 -4.73
CA PRO A 14 -10.61 7.39 -5.22
C PRO A 14 -9.37 6.79 -5.89
N CYS A 15 -9.11 5.51 -5.62
CA CYS A 15 -8.08 4.74 -6.31
C CYS A 15 -8.67 3.51 -6.99
N ALA A 16 -8.04 3.08 -8.08
CA ALA A 16 -8.42 1.85 -8.76
C ALA A 16 -7.82 0.63 -8.04
N ILE A 17 -8.60 -0.44 -7.87
CA ILE A 17 -8.11 -1.69 -7.27
C ILE A 17 -6.93 -2.29 -8.08
N SER A 18 -6.91 -2.06 -9.41
CA SER A 18 -5.79 -2.45 -10.27
C SER A 18 -4.48 -1.75 -9.90
N GLU A 19 -4.54 -0.52 -9.39
CA GLU A 19 -3.37 0.22 -8.92
C GLU A 19 -2.79 -0.43 -7.65
N LEU A 20 -3.65 -0.74 -6.67
CA LEU A 20 -3.26 -1.42 -5.43
C LEU A 20 -2.64 -2.79 -5.71
N THR A 21 -3.25 -3.59 -6.59
CA THR A 21 -2.69 -4.89 -6.99
C THR A 21 -1.37 -4.75 -7.76
N GLY A 22 -1.19 -3.68 -8.54
CA GLY A 22 0.10 -3.30 -9.13
C GLY A 22 1.18 -3.08 -8.09
N PHE A 23 0.88 -2.38 -6.99
CA PHE A 23 1.83 -2.18 -5.90
C PHE A 23 2.18 -3.46 -5.16
N VAL A 24 1.22 -4.37 -4.98
CA VAL A 24 1.49 -5.71 -4.41
C VAL A 24 2.51 -6.45 -5.28
N ARG A 25 2.36 -6.41 -6.61
CA ARG A 25 3.31 -7.03 -7.55
C ARG A 25 4.70 -6.40 -7.46
N VAL A 26 4.80 -5.08 -7.32
CA VAL A 26 6.08 -4.37 -7.16
C VAL A 26 6.74 -4.75 -5.84
N ALA A 27 6.02 -4.72 -4.73
CA ALA A 27 6.57 -5.10 -3.42
C ALA A 27 7.09 -6.55 -3.43
N HIS A 28 6.36 -7.45 -4.09
CA HIS A 28 6.77 -8.83 -4.29
C HIS A 28 8.07 -8.95 -5.11
N SER A 29 8.21 -8.21 -6.22
CA SER A 29 9.41 -8.30 -7.08
C SER A 29 10.69 -7.82 -6.38
N VAL A 30 10.56 -6.84 -5.47
CA VAL A 30 11.68 -6.32 -4.67
C VAL A 30 11.85 -7.01 -3.31
N ARG A 31 11.08 -8.08 -3.05
CA ARG A 31 11.08 -8.84 -1.77
C ARG A 31 10.87 -7.95 -0.55
N LYS A 32 9.87 -7.07 -0.59
CA LYS A 32 9.47 -6.19 0.52
C LYS A 32 8.02 -6.41 0.90
N LYS A 33 7.67 -6.05 2.14
CA LYS A 33 6.27 -5.98 2.58
C LYS A 33 5.66 -4.66 2.11
N LEU A 34 4.52 -4.72 1.43
CA LEU A 34 3.77 -3.51 1.06
C LEU A 34 3.01 -2.99 2.28
N ILE A 35 3.13 -1.69 2.51
CA ILE A 35 2.31 -0.94 3.46
C ILE A 35 1.59 0.15 2.68
N ILE A 36 0.27 0.19 2.80
CA ILE A 36 -0.58 1.29 2.34
C ILE A 36 -0.73 2.23 3.54
N ALA A 37 -0.39 3.50 3.36
CA ALA A 37 -0.65 4.57 4.32
C ALA A 37 -1.78 5.43 3.76
N ILE A 38 -2.88 5.54 4.49
CA ILE A 38 -4.01 6.42 4.15
C ILE A 38 -3.95 7.61 5.10
N VAL A 39 -3.92 8.80 4.52
CA VAL A 39 -3.86 10.09 5.24
C VAL A 39 -5.20 10.79 5.08
N ASP A 40 -5.79 11.25 6.17
CA ASP A 40 -7.00 12.08 6.13
C ASP A 40 -6.68 13.58 6.04
N ASP A 41 -7.73 14.41 6.03
CA ASP A 41 -7.60 15.87 5.91
C ASP A 41 -7.01 16.53 7.16
N ASP A 42 -7.10 15.86 8.32
CA ASP A 42 -6.52 16.32 9.59
C ASP A 42 -5.05 15.89 9.74
N GLY A 43 -4.56 15.05 8.82
CA GLY A 43 -3.18 14.56 8.76
C GLY A 43 -2.95 13.29 9.58
N ASP A 44 -4.01 12.67 10.10
CA ASP A 44 -3.92 11.37 10.76
C ASP A 44 -3.65 10.28 9.72
N ILE A 45 -2.86 9.27 10.12
CA ILE A 45 -2.37 8.23 9.21
C ILE A 45 -2.77 6.85 9.70
N VAL A 46 -3.41 6.08 8.83
CA VAL A 46 -3.74 4.68 9.06
C VAL A 46 -2.93 3.79 8.12
N TYR A 47 -2.30 2.74 8.68
CA TYR A 47 -1.45 1.82 7.95
C TYR A 47 -2.11 0.46 7.75
N TYR A 48 -2.08 -0.05 6.52
CA TYR A 48 -2.55 -1.38 6.15
C TYR A 48 -1.44 -2.19 5.49
N ASN A 49 -1.32 -3.47 5.86
CA ASN A 49 -0.53 -4.41 5.08
C ASN A 49 -1.41 -5.03 4.00
N MET A 50 -0.88 -5.09 2.77
CA MET A 50 -1.56 -5.71 1.64
C MET A 50 -0.63 -6.72 0.97
N GLY A 51 -1.15 -7.90 0.67
CA GLY A 51 -0.39 -8.97 0.03
C GLY A 51 -1.28 -9.87 -0.81
N TYR A 52 -0.65 -10.65 -1.70
CA TYR A 52 -1.34 -11.68 -2.45
C TYR A 52 -1.46 -12.94 -1.57
N LEU A 53 -2.70 -13.42 -1.37
CA LEU A 53 -2.98 -14.69 -0.70
C LEU A 53 -3.29 -15.75 -1.74
N ARG A 54 -2.61 -16.89 -1.65
CA ARG A 54 -2.97 -18.10 -2.39
C ARG A 54 -3.62 -19.05 -1.38
N LEU A 55 -4.92 -19.33 -1.59
CA LEU A 55 -5.70 -20.27 -0.79
C LEU A 55 -5.35 -21.73 -1.13
#